data_AF-A0A815ECW6-F1
#
_entry.id   AF-A0A815ECW6-F1
#
_cell.length_a   1.000
_cell.length_b   1.000
_cell.length_c   1.000
_cell.angle_alpha   90.00
_cell.angle_beta   90.00
_cell.angle_gamma   90.00
#
_symmetry.space_group_name_H-M   'P 1'
#
loop_
_entity.id
_entity.type
_entity.pdbx_description
1 polymer ?
#
loop_
_entity_poly.entity_id
_entity_poly.type
_entity_poly.pdbx_seq_one_letter_code
_entity_poly.pdbx_strand_id
1 'polypeptide(L)'
;MNALINALHNELQISESSTIIEKLFHIQTQSRVTCCLCKTEDTTDERTTFLPLPLPLPKLHPQQKCLLLEDLLSFFFEEDTLDGDYYCQKFDTMTQAKQKTSLRHPLPRVIIIQLKRFTFDDSNNKIHTFVRYPLQNLNIGKYLAQTSTNDTFYNLIAISVHTGSSQSGGHYTTYAKNNDQSEWYLFNDSFLEPVEKKIQDKQLLTKHAYVLVYQKTEIS
;
A
#
# COMPACT_ATOMS: atom_id res chain seq x y z
N MET A 1 11.58 -0.19 8.64
CA MET A 1 11.58 -0.26 7.16
C MET A 1 11.67 1.14 6.53
N ASN A 2 10.73 2.07 6.78
CA ASN A 2 10.83 3.48 6.34
C ASN A 2 12.19 4.15 6.66
N ALA A 3 12.61 4.09 7.92
CA ALA A 3 13.90 4.65 8.34
C ALA A 3 15.11 4.01 7.64
N LEU A 4 15.04 2.70 7.35
CA LEU A 4 16.12 1.99 6.65
C LEU A 4 16.18 2.40 5.17
N ILE A 5 15.03 2.49 4.49
CA ILE A 5 14.99 2.92 3.09
C ILE A 5 15.44 4.37 2.97
N ASN A 6 15.03 5.23 3.90
CA ASN A 6 15.47 6.63 3.94
C ASN A 6 16.97 6.74 4.25
N ALA A 7 17.50 5.93 5.17
CA ALA A 7 18.92 5.88 5.48
C ALA A 7 19.74 5.41 4.26
N LEU A 8 19.33 4.31 3.60
CA LEU A 8 19.97 3.82 2.38
C LEU A 8 19.87 4.85 1.25
N HIS A 9 18.75 5.57 1.13
CA HIS A 9 18.60 6.62 0.14
C HIS A 9 19.61 7.74 0.38
N ASN A 10 19.73 8.21 1.63
CA ASN A 10 20.68 9.25 2.02
C ASN A 10 22.15 8.83 1.80
N GLU A 11 22.49 7.57 2.10
CA GLU A 11 23.85 7.05 1.87
C GLU A 11 24.19 6.88 0.37
N LEU A 12 23.18 6.59 -0.47
CA LEU A 12 23.37 6.39 -1.91
C LEU A 12 23.30 7.68 -2.74
N GLN A 13 23.17 8.86 -2.13
CA GLN A 13 23.18 10.17 -2.81
C GLN A 13 24.57 10.61 -3.34
N ILE A 14 25.42 9.68 -3.75
CA ILE A 14 26.80 9.97 -4.22
C ILE A 14 26.86 10.37 -5.71
N SER A 15 25.75 10.47 -6.47
CA SER A 15 25.79 11.08 -7.81
C SER A 15 24.43 11.61 -8.28
N GLU A 16 24.45 12.62 -9.16
CA GLU A 16 23.31 13.38 -9.74
C GLU A 16 22.32 12.56 -10.60
N SER A 17 22.26 11.24 -10.42
CA SER A 17 21.27 10.38 -11.07
C SER A 17 20.27 9.86 -10.03
N SER A 18 18.98 9.83 -10.40
CA SER A 18 17.91 9.30 -9.54
C SER A 18 18.35 8.00 -8.87
N THR A 19 18.37 7.96 -7.53
CA THR A 19 18.97 6.85 -6.79
C THR A 19 18.31 5.52 -7.16
N ILE A 20 19.01 4.40 -7.02
CA ILE A 20 18.42 3.07 -7.28
C ILE A 20 17.13 2.84 -6.47
N ILE A 21 17.04 3.45 -5.28
CA ILE A 21 15.86 3.40 -4.41
C ILE A 21 14.67 4.14 -5.01
N GLU A 22 14.89 5.27 -5.69
CA GLU A 22 13.84 5.97 -6.45
C GLU A 22 13.26 5.10 -7.55
N LYS A 23 14.11 4.43 -8.32
CA LYS A 23 13.64 3.54 -9.40
C LYS A 23 12.96 2.28 -8.87
N LEU A 24 13.40 1.77 -7.72
CA LEU A 24 12.93 0.51 -7.17
C LEU A 24 11.65 0.65 -6.36
N PHE A 25 11.49 1.69 -5.53
CA PHE A 25 10.45 1.73 -4.50
C PHE A 25 9.58 2.99 -4.50
N HIS A 26 10.01 4.09 -5.14
CA HIS A 26 9.22 5.32 -5.05
C HIS A 26 7.95 5.24 -5.90
N ILE A 27 6.83 5.39 -5.21
CA ILE A 27 5.49 5.54 -5.75
C ILE A 27 5.21 7.03 -5.87
N GLN A 28 4.68 7.44 -7.02
CA GLN A 28 4.19 8.79 -7.25
C GLN A 28 2.65 8.79 -7.27
N THR A 29 2.05 9.66 -6.47
CA THR A 29 0.60 9.87 -6.43
C THR A 29 0.26 11.30 -6.80
N GLN A 30 -0.89 11.49 -7.43
CA GLN A 30 -1.50 12.80 -7.65
C GLN A 30 -2.85 12.83 -6.96
N SER A 31 -3.03 13.78 -6.06
CA SER A 31 -4.30 14.10 -5.41
C SER A 31 -4.90 15.32 -6.11
N ARG A 32 -6.12 15.19 -6.63
CA ARG A 32 -6.90 16.28 -7.25
C ARG A 32 -8.06 16.62 -6.35
N VAL A 33 -8.24 17.90 -6.04
CA VAL A 33 -9.39 18.44 -5.33
C VAL A 33 -10.14 19.38 -6.25
N THR A 34 -11.43 19.15 -6.45
CA THR A 34 -12.31 19.95 -7.31
C THR A 34 -13.40 20.58 -6.48
N CYS A 35 -13.39 21.91 -6.40
CA CYS A 35 -14.41 22.66 -5.68
C CYS A 35 -15.79 22.49 -6.34
N CYS A 36 -16.82 22.10 -5.59
CA CYS A 36 -18.17 21.93 -6.15
C CYS A 36 -18.83 23.28 -6.51
N LEU A 37 -18.40 24.39 -5.89
CA LEU A 37 -18.96 25.72 -6.11
C LEU A 37 -18.32 26.45 -7.29
N CYS A 38 -16.99 26.65 -7.28
CA CYS A 38 -16.29 27.40 -8.33
C CYS A 38 -15.72 26.55 -9.47
N LYS A 39 -15.71 25.23 -9.32
CA LYS A 39 -15.11 24.27 -10.26
C LYS A 39 -13.59 24.42 -10.46
N THR A 40 -12.91 25.19 -9.60
CA THR A 40 -11.44 25.21 -9.56
C THR A 40 -10.92 23.84 -9.17
N GLU A 41 -9.86 23.41 -9.85
CA GLU A 41 -9.15 22.17 -9.57
C GLU A 41 -7.76 22.48 -9.03
N ASP A 42 -7.46 21.93 -7.86
CA ASP A 42 -6.14 21.95 -7.25
C ASP A 42 -5.53 20.55 -7.33
N THR A 43 -4.26 20.46 -7.70
CA THR A 43 -3.55 19.18 -7.79
C THR A 43 -2.27 19.20 -6.96
N THR A 44 -2.07 18.16 -6.15
CA THR A 44 -0.86 17.96 -5.34
C THR A 44 -0.23 16.64 -5.74
N ASP A 45 1.05 16.67 -6.09
CA ASP A 45 1.85 15.48 -6.36
C ASP A 45 2.67 15.09 -5.13
N GLU A 46 2.66 13.81 -4.77
CA GLU A 46 3.37 13.27 -3.61
C GLU A 46 4.25 12.08 -4.00
N ARG A 47 5.32 11.88 -3.23
CA ARG A 47 6.24 10.74 -3.36
C ARG A 47 6.24 9.95 -2.07
N THR A 48 6.02 8.65 -2.17
CA THR A 48 6.04 7.74 -1.02
C THR A 48 6.70 6.43 -1.38
N THR A 49 7.29 5.75 -0.41
CA THR A 49 7.83 4.39 -0.57
C THR A 49 6.78 3.33 -0.26
N PHE A 50 5.73 3.69 0.49
CA PHE A 50 4.70 2.78 0.97
C PHE A 50 3.34 3.25 0.48
N LEU A 51 2.46 2.30 0.15
CA LEU A 51 1.03 2.55 -0.06
C LEU A 51 0.28 2.19 1.23
N PRO A 52 -0.10 3.18 2.06
CA PRO A 52 -0.70 2.92 3.36
C PRO A 52 -2.22 2.74 3.22
N LEU A 53 -2.68 1.49 3.15
CA LEU A 53 -4.10 1.19 2.99
C LEU A 53 -4.85 1.27 4.33
N PRO A 54 -5.94 2.04 4.40
CA PRO A 54 -6.70 2.23 5.62
C PRO A 54 -7.41 0.93 6.02
N LEU A 55 -7.42 0.65 7.32
CA LEU A 55 -8.26 -0.35 7.95
C LEU A 55 -8.81 0.21 9.27
N PRO A 56 -10.05 -0.14 9.67
CA PRO A 56 -11.08 -0.76 8.83
C PRO A 56 -11.54 0.22 7.72
N LEU A 57 -12.27 -0.29 6.73
CA LEU A 57 -12.90 0.59 5.75
C LEU A 57 -14.17 1.23 6.34
N PRO A 58 -14.33 2.57 6.30
CA PRO A 58 -15.49 3.25 6.86
C PRO A 58 -16.83 2.81 6.26
N LYS A 59 -16.85 2.47 4.97
CA LYS A 59 -18.05 2.10 4.20
C LYS A 59 -18.41 0.60 4.30
N LEU A 60 -17.63 -0.21 5.01
CA LEU A 60 -17.86 -1.66 5.09
C LEU A 60 -18.58 -2.07 6.37
N HIS A 61 -19.43 -3.09 6.25
CA HIS A 61 -20.26 -3.57 7.35
C HIS A 61 -19.39 -4.04 8.54
N PRO A 62 -19.76 -3.68 9.79
CA PRO A 62 -19.04 -4.10 11.01
C PRO A 62 -18.87 -5.62 11.17
N GLN A 63 -19.65 -6.41 10.43
CA GLN A 63 -19.66 -7.88 10.49
C GLN A 63 -18.79 -8.54 9.41
N GLN A 64 -18.16 -7.78 8.52
CA GLN A 64 -17.39 -8.34 7.40
C GLN A 64 -16.04 -8.87 7.90
N LYS A 65 -15.96 -10.20 8.09
CA LYS A 65 -14.79 -10.89 8.67
C LYS A 65 -13.59 -10.96 7.72
N CYS A 66 -13.79 -10.76 6.43
CA CYS A 66 -12.79 -10.92 5.36
C CYS A 66 -12.95 -9.80 4.32
N LEU A 67 -11.85 -9.14 3.98
CA LEU A 67 -11.76 -8.11 2.93
C LEU A 67 -10.80 -8.56 1.84
N LEU A 68 -11.00 -8.10 0.61
CA LEU A 68 -10.02 -8.27 -0.46
C LEU A 68 -9.05 -7.08 -0.46
N LEU A 69 -7.78 -7.32 -0.76
CA LEU A 69 -6.80 -6.25 -0.92
C LEU A 69 -7.22 -5.28 -2.03
N GLU A 70 -7.83 -5.81 -3.08
CA GLU A 70 -8.36 -5.05 -4.21
C GLU A 70 -9.50 -4.12 -3.79
N ASP A 71 -10.30 -4.48 -2.77
CA ASP A 71 -11.33 -3.60 -2.23
C ASP A 71 -10.68 -2.41 -1.49
N LEU A 72 -9.62 -2.67 -0.71
CA LEU A 72 -8.86 -1.62 -0.01
C LEU A 72 -8.20 -0.66 -0.99
N LEU A 73 -7.59 -1.19 -2.05
CA LEU A 73 -6.98 -0.39 -3.10
C LEU A 73 -8.04 0.42 -3.85
N SER A 74 -9.17 -0.19 -4.19
CA SER A 74 -10.25 0.51 -4.90
C SER A 74 -10.86 1.62 -4.06
N PHE A 75 -11.04 1.39 -2.76
CA PHE A 75 -11.44 2.43 -1.81
C PHE A 75 -10.41 3.57 -1.72
N PHE A 76 -9.11 3.24 -1.64
CA PHE A 76 -8.04 4.25 -1.51
C PHE A 76 -7.94 5.19 -2.72
N PHE A 77 -8.24 4.70 -3.92
CA PHE A 77 -8.19 5.47 -5.18
C PHE A 77 -9.58 5.92 -5.68
N GLU A 78 -10.65 5.68 -4.90
CA GLU A 78 -11.99 6.16 -5.21
C GLU A 78 -12.05 7.70 -5.13
N GLU A 79 -12.94 8.31 -5.92
CA GLU A 79 -13.29 9.72 -5.69
C GLU A 79 -14.18 9.81 -4.45
N ASP A 80 -13.77 10.64 -3.49
CA ASP A 80 -14.52 10.91 -2.27
C ASP A 80 -15.01 12.36 -2.23
N THR A 81 -16.03 12.62 -1.41
CA THR A 81 -16.59 13.97 -1.22
C THR A 81 -16.17 14.51 0.14
N LEU A 82 -15.48 15.65 0.13
CA LEU A 82 -15.20 16.46 1.31
C LEU A 82 -16.44 17.30 1.60
N ASP A 83 -17.25 16.89 2.57
CA ASP A 83 -18.51 17.55 2.89
C ASP A 83 -18.30 18.72 3.84
N GLY A 84 -18.22 19.94 3.30
CA GLY A 84 -18.09 21.17 4.09
C GLY A 84 -16.67 21.46 4.62
N ASP A 85 -15.68 20.62 4.29
CA ASP A 85 -14.30 20.74 4.78
C ASP A 85 -13.33 21.39 3.76
N TYR A 86 -13.84 21.97 2.66
CA TYR A 86 -13.01 22.67 1.68
C TYR A 86 -13.31 24.18 1.65
N TYR A 87 -12.28 25.01 1.84
CA TYR A 87 -12.40 26.46 1.77
C TYR A 87 -12.20 26.98 0.34
N CYS A 88 -13.27 27.53 -0.26
CA CYS A 88 -13.23 28.10 -1.59
C CYS A 88 -12.75 29.55 -1.56
N GLN A 89 -11.52 29.80 -2.04
CA GLN A 89 -10.94 31.15 -2.10
C GLN A 89 -11.71 32.14 -3.00
N LYS A 90 -12.39 31.64 -4.05
CA LYS A 90 -13.12 32.50 -5.00
C LYS A 90 -14.41 33.08 -4.42
N PHE A 91 -15.06 32.35 -3.53
CA PHE A 91 -16.35 32.72 -2.92
C PHE A 91 -16.26 32.96 -1.42
N ASP A 92 -15.04 32.88 -0.85
CA ASP A 92 -14.74 33.11 0.55
C ASP A 92 -15.66 32.32 1.50
N THR A 93 -15.81 31.02 1.25
CA THR A 93 -16.75 30.17 2.00
C THR A 93 -16.33 28.71 2.05
N MET A 94 -16.75 28.01 3.11
CA MET A 94 -16.62 26.56 3.22
C MET A 94 -17.67 25.89 2.33
N THR A 95 -17.25 24.91 1.54
CA THR A 95 -18.11 24.24 0.58
C THR A 95 -17.69 22.79 0.38
N GLN A 96 -18.49 22.05 -0.37
CA GLN A 96 -18.17 20.70 -0.76
C GLN A 96 -17.08 20.69 -1.83
N ALA A 97 -16.21 19.69 -1.79
CA ALA A 97 -15.27 19.42 -2.85
C ALA A 97 -15.17 17.92 -3.13
N LYS A 98 -14.77 17.57 -4.34
CA LYS A 98 -14.47 16.19 -4.73
C LYS A 98 -12.96 15.98 -4.67
N GLN A 99 -12.51 14.95 -3.97
CA GLN A 99 -11.10 14.59 -3.91
C GLN A 99 -10.89 13.22 -4.55
N LYS A 100 -9.85 13.11 -5.39
CA LYS A 100 -9.45 11.84 -5.98
C LYS A 100 -7.93 11.72 -5.98
N THR A 101 -7.44 10.58 -5.49
CA THR A 101 -6.03 10.21 -5.57
C THR A 101 -5.83 9.23 -6.72
N SER A 102 -4.72 9.33 -7.45
CA SER A 102 -4.37 8.39 -8.52
C SER A 102 -2.86 8.17 -8.58
N LEU A 103 -2.43 7.02 -9.08
CA LEU A 103 -1.02 6.74 -9.33
C LEU A 103 -0.53 7.51 -10.56
N ARG A 104 0.76 7.86 -10.55
CA ARG A 104 1.46 8.47 -11.70
C ARG A 104 2.48 7.50 -12.26
N HIS A 105 2.71 7.60 -13.56
CA HIS A 105 3.81 6.90 -14.22
C HIS A 105 5.15 7.61 -13.96
N PRO A 106 6.27 6.86 -13.92
CA PRO A 106 6.34 5.40 -13.99
C PRO A 106 6.00 4.71 -12.66
N LEU A 107 5.39 3.52 -12.72
CA LEU A 107 5.21 2.67 -11.53
C LEU A 107 6.55 1.99 -11.16
N PRO A 108 6.89 1.89 -9.86
CA PRO A 108 8.17 1.33 -9.42
C PRO A 108 8.24 -0.18 -9.64
N ARG A 109 9.46 -0.74 -9.64
CA ARG A 109 9.65 -2.20 -9.77
C ARG A 109 9.09 -2.96 -8.57
N VAL A 110 9.13 -2.37 -7.38
CA VAL A 110 8.62 -2.94 -6.14
C VAL A 110 7.61 -1.99 -5.51
N ILE A 111 6.46 -2.52 -5.12
CA ILE A 111 5.44 -1.80 -4.37
C ILE A 111 5.35 -2.41 -2.99
N ILE A 112 5.44 -1.56 -1.97
CA ILE A 112 5.28 -1.95 -0.58
C ILE A 112 3.91 -1.45 -0.11
N ILE A 113 3.02 -2.38 0.21
CA ILE A 113 1.68 -2.08 0.72
C ILE A 113 1.68 -2.27 2.23
N GLN A 114 1.30 -1.24 2.97
CA GLN A 114 1.14 -1.30 4.41
C GLN A 114 -0.34 -1.37 4.77
N LEU A 115 -0.75 -2.38 5.54
CA LEU A 115 -2.10 -2.45 6.10
C LEU A 115 -2.10 -1.68 7.43
N LYS A 116 -2.81 -0.53 7.49
CA LYS A 116 -2.89 0.30 8.71
C LYS A 116 -3.77 -0.36 9.78
N ARG A 117 -3.26 -1.41 10.41
CA ARG A 117 -3.98 -2.26 11.37
C ARG A 117 -4.08 -1.71 12.80
N PHE A 118 -3.79 -0.45 13.01
CA PHE A 118 -3.87 0.17 14.34
C PHE A 118 -4.78 1.37 14.26
N THR A 119 -5.73 1.43 15.19
CA THR A 119 -6.60 2.60 15.34
C THR A 119 -5.77 3.79 15.82
N PHE A 120 -6.13 4.98 15.35
CA PHE A 120 -5.48 6.23 15.78
C PHE A 120 -6.12 6.82 17.04
N ASP A 121 -7.07 6.12 17.65
CA ASP A 121 -7.67 6.49 18.92
C ASP A 121 -6.76 6.12 20.11
N ASP A 122 -7.13 6.59 21.31
CA ASP A 122 -6.38 6.31 22.56
C ASP A 122 -6.24 4.81 22.86
N SER A 123 -7.06 3.97 22.22
CA SER A 123 -7.05 2.52 22.43
C SER A 123 -5.92 1.81 21.68
N ASN A 124 -5.39 2.40 20.60
CA ASN A 124 -4.35 1.85 19.72
C ASN A 124 -4.53 0.34 19.44
N ASN A 125 -5.79 -0.06 19.27
CA ASN A 125 -6.19 -1.44 19.19
C ASN A 125 -5.83 -2.01 17.83
N LYS A 126 -5.36 -3.25 17.84
CA LYS A 126 -5.04 -3.96 16.61
C LYS A 126 -6.30 -4.45 15.91
N ILE A 127 -6.42 -4.13 14.63
CA ILE A 127 -7.49 -4.57 13.75
C ILE A 127 -7.15 -5.96 13.22
N HIS A 128 -7.97 -6.94 13.62
CA HIS A 128 -7.79 -8.36 13.30
C HIS A 128 -8.53 -8.81 12.03
N THR A 129 -9.16 -7.90 11.29
CA THR A 129 -9.87 -8.20 10.04
C THR A 129 -8.96 -8.93 9.07
N PHE A 130 -9.39 -10.10 8.61
CA PHE A 130 -8.63 -10.86 7.63
C PHE A 130 -8.66 -10.13 6.29
N VAL A 131 -7.49 -9.89 5.70
CA VAL A 131 -7.36 -9.31 4.36
C VAL A 131 -6.78 -10.38 3.48
N ARG A 132 -7.57 -10.84 2.49
CA ARG A 132 -7.11 -11.77 1.47
C ARG A 132 -6.44 -10.98 0.36
N TYR A 133 -5.23 -11.38 0.00
CA TYR A 133 -4.44 -10.73 -1.04
C TYR A 133 -3.97 -11.76 -2.07
N PRO A 134 -3.87 -11.38 -3.36
CA PRO A 134 -3.42 -12.29 -4.39
C PRO A 134 -1.92 -12.54 -4.30
N LEU A 135 -1.49 -13.80 -4.39
CA LEU A 135 -0.06 -14.13 -4.42
C LEU A 135 0.61 -13.76 -5.76
N GLN A 136 -0.19 -13.67 -6.83
CA GLN A 136 0.27 -13.39 -8.19
C GLN A 136 -0.74 -12.50 -8.93
N ASN A 137 -0.28 -11.81 -9.96
CA ASN A 137 -1.10 -11.03 -10.91
C ASN A 137 -1.97 -9.94 -10.26
N LEU A 138 -1.45 -9.26 -9.23
CA LEU A 138 -2.10 -8.06 -8.70
C LEU A 138 -2.00 -6.92 -9.72
N ASN A 139 -3.12 -6.51 -10.32
CA ASN A 139 -3.14 -5.40 -11.26
C ASN A 139 -3.19 -4.04 -10.52
N ILE A 140 -2.08 -3.32 -10.53
CA ILE A 140 -1.96 -1.96 -9.99
C ILE A 140 -2.17 -0.90 -11.08
N GLY A 141 -1.93 -1.24 -12.34
CA GLY A 141 -2.03 -0.31 -13.47
C GLY A 141 -3.40 0.36 -13.59
N LYS A 142 -4.47 -0.30 -13.16
CA LYS A 142 -5.84 0.25 -13.16
C LYS A 142 -6.05 1.51 -12.29
N TYR A 143 -5.10 1.86 -11.42
CA TYR A 143 -5.18 3.03 -10.54
C TYR A 143 -4.38 4.25 -11.06
N LEU A 144 -3.85 4.20 -12.28
CA LEU A 144 -3.10 5.29 -12.90
C LEU A 144 -4.02 6.44 -13.38
N ALA A 145 -3.53 7.67 -13.27
CA ALA A 145 -4.28 8.88 -13.63
C ALA A 145 -4.51 9.04 -15.15
N GLN A 146 -3.64 8.48 -16.00
CA GLN A 146 -3.72 8.58 -17.46
C GLN A 146 -3.55 7.20 -18.09
N THR A 147 -4.54 6.79 -18.88
CA THR A 147 -4.65 5.46 -19.47
C THR A 147 -3.97 5.39 -20.84
N SER A 148 -2.80 4.78 -20.90
CA SER A 148 -2.32 4.11 -22.12
C SER A 148 -2.25 2.60 -21.93
N THR A 149 -1.98 2.12 -20.72
CA THR A 149 -2.01 0.69 -20.35
C THR A 149 -2.50 0.50 -18.91
N ASN A 150 -3.66 -0.13 -18.73
CA ASN A 150 -4.17 -0.49 -17.40
C ASN A 150 -3.60 -1.82 -16.88
N ASP A 151 -2.74 -2.46 -17.67
CA ASP A 151 -2.20 -3.79 -17.41
C ASP A 151 -0.78 -3.67 -16.86
N THR A 152 -0.67 -3.44 -15.55
CA THR A 152 0.60 -3.57 -14.85
C THR A 152 0.42 -4.50 -13.65
N PHE A 153 0.92 -5.71 -13.81
CA PHE A 153 0.77 -6.79 -12.85
C PHE A 153 1.97 -6.90 -11.92
N TYR A 154 1.72 -7.33 -10.70
CA TYR A 154 2.73 -7.59 -9.69
C TYR A 154 2.50 -8.95 -9.02
N ASN A 155 3.61 -9.59 -8.63
CA ASN A 155 3.61 -10.83 -7.87
C ASN A 155 4.12 -10.60 -6.45
N LEU A 156 3.53 -11.28 -5.48
CA LEU A 156 3.95 -11.18 -4.09
C LEU A 156 5.30 -11.89 -3.91
N ILE A 157 6.24 -11.20 -3.26
CA ILE A 157 7.59 -11.71 -3.01
C ILE A 157 7.95 -11.75 -1.52
N ALA A 158 7.30 -10.94 -0.68
CA ALA A 158 7.46 -11.01 0.76
C ALA A 158 6.22 -10.53 1.53
N ILE A 159 6.08 -11.02 2.76
CA ILE A 159 5.03 -10.70 3.71
C ILE A 159 5.69 -10.48 5.07
N SER A 160 5.58 -9.28 5.62
CA SER A 160 5.90 -9.06 7.04
C SER A 160 4.65 -9.27 7.86
N VAL A 161 4.75 -10.14 8.87
CA VAL A 161 3.66 -10.57 9.74
C VAL A 161 3.93 -10.02 11.13
N HIS A 162 2.91 -9.41 11.73
CA HIS A 162 2.99 -8.93 13.09
C HIS A 162 2.08 -9.79 13.99
N THR A 163 2.64 -10.49 14.95
CA THR A 163 1.90 -11.25 15.99
C THR A 163 2.06 -10.55 17.33
N GLY A 164 0.98 -9.97 17.85
CA GLY A 164 0.99 -9.06 18.99
C GLY A 164 -0.27 -8.20 18.97
N SER A 165 -0.68 -7.67 20.12
CA SER A 165 -1.95 -6.94 20.26
C SER A 165 -1.78 -5.42 20.27
N SER A 166 -0.57 -4.91 20.49
CA SER A 166 -0.28 -3.47 20.54
C SER A 166 0.68 -3.06 19.42
N GLN A 167 0.70 -1.77 19.08
CA GLN A 167 1.63 -1.24 18.08
C GLN A 167 3.08 -1.23 18.57
N SER A 168 3.27 -1.04 19.88
CA SER A 168 4.57 -0.96 20.56
C SER A 168 5.07 -2.32 21.07
N GLY A 169 4.29 -3.39 20.92
CA GLY A 169 4.61 -4.71 21.46
C GLY A 169 4.08 -5.86 20.61
N GLY A 170 4.97 -6.76 20.24
CA GLY A 170 4.67 -7.96 19.47
C GLY A 170 5.92 -8.54 18.84
N HIS A 171 5.71 -9.48 17.94
CA HIS A 171 6.75 -10.22 17.25
C HIS A 171 6.56 -10.10 15.74
N TYR A 172 7.65 -9.83 15.03
CA TYR A 172 7.64 -9.69 13.57
C TYR A 172 8.35 -10.88 12.94
N THR A 173 7.62 -11.61 12.09
CA THR A 173 8.19 -12.65 11.24
C THR A 173 8.00 -12.28 9.79
N THR A 174 8.80 -12.87 8.90
CA THR A 174 8.74 -12.57 7.47
C THR A 174 8.64 -13.84 6.66
N TYR A 175 7.66 -13.91 5.77
CA TYR A 175 7.70 -14.86 4.66
C TYR A 175 8.34 -14.17 3.46
N ALA A 176 9.32 -14.77 2.81
CA ALA A 176 9.88 -14.23 1.58
C ALA A 176 10.27 -15.33 0.60
N LYS A 177 10.23 -15.01 -0.70
CA LYS A 177 10.77 -15.87 -1.74
C LYS A 177 12.29 -15.78 -1.79
N ASN A 178 12.93 -16.89 -2.16
CA ASN A 178 14.35 -16.88 -2.53
C ASN A 178 14.57 -16.09 -3.84
N ASN A 179 15.83 -15.77 -4.16
CA ASN A 179 16.24 -15.00 -5.34
C ASN A 179 15.70 -15.54 -6.67
N ASP A 180 15.57 -16.86 -6.79
CA ASP A 180 15.03 -17.52 -7.99
C ASP A 180 13.48 -17.51 -8.04
N GLN A 181 12.84 -16.86 -7.07
CA GLN A 181 11.39 -16.68 -6.91
C GLN A 181 10.54 -17.97 -6.87
N SER A 182 11.19 -19.12 -6.69
CA SER A 182 10.60 -20.46 -6.80
C SER A 182 10.06 -21.00 -5.48
N GLU A 183 10.68 -20.65 -4.35
CA GLU A 183 10.39 -21.23 -3.04
C GLU A 183 10.27 -20.17 -1.96
N TRP A 184 9.32 -20.38 -1.06
CA TRP A 184 9.03 -19.50 0.07
C TRP A 184 9.72 -20.00 1.34
N TYR A 185 10.17 -19.08 2.16
CA TYR A 185 10.77 -19.35 3.47
C TYR A 185 10.14 -18.46 4.52
N LEU A 186 9.98 -19.01 5.73
CA LEU A 186 9.68 -18.28 6.95
C LEU A 186 11.00 -17.91 7.63
N PHE A 187 11.18 -16.62 7.85
CA PHE A 187 12.27 -16.02 8.62
C PHE A 187 11.70 -15.55 9.96
N ASN A 188 12.17 -16.17 11.04
CA ASN A 188 11.76 -15.93 12.41
C ASN A 188 13.01 -15.77 13.28
N ASP A 189 13.51 -14.54 13.40
CA ASP A 189 14.77 -14.20 14.05
C ASP A 189 15.95 -15.04 13.51
N SER A 190 16.53 -15.91 14.34
CA SER A 190 17.63 -16.81 13.98
C SER A 190 17.16 -18.10 13.29
N PHE A 191 15.85 -18.29 13.11
CA PHE A 191 15.27 -19.48 12.54
C PHE A 191 14.77 -19.25 11.11
N LEU A 192 15.11 -20.18 10.23
CA LEU A 192 14.73 -20.20 8.82
C LEU A 192 14.10 -21.55 8.50
N GLU A 193 12.89 -21.53 7.93
CA GLU A 193 12.13 -22.74 7.60
C GLU A 193 11.55 -22.64 6.18
N PRO A 194 11.71 -23.67 5.33
CA PRO A 194 11.04 -23.72 4.04
C PRO A 194 9.51 -23.86 4.21
N VAL A 195 8.75 -23.12 3.42
CA VAL A 195 7.29 -23.24 3.36
C VAL A 195 6.92 -24.41 2.45
N GLU A 196 6.18 -25.37 2.99
CA GLU A 196 5.74 -26.53 2.23
C GLU A 196 4.75 -26.15 1.11
N LYS A 197 5.08 -26.49 -0.14
CA LYS A 197 4.26 -26.18 -1.33
C LYS A 197 2.79 -26.61 -1.19
N LYS A 198 2.50 -27.70 -0.47
CA LYS A 198 1.14 -28.22 -0.26
C LYS A 198 0.25 -27.34 0.61
N ILE A 199 0.84 -26.56 1.52
CA ILE A 199 0.12 -25.69 2.48
C ILE A 199 0.51 -24.22 2.32
N GLN A 200 1.31 -23.90 1.30
CA GLN A 200 1.84 -22.57 1.04
C GLN A 200 0.76 -21.48 1.11
N ASP A 201 -0.31 -21.62 0.34
CA ASP A 201 -1.37 -20.60 0.31
C ASP A 201 -2.02 -20.40 1.68
N LYS A 202 -2.17 -21.48 2.46
CA LYS A 202 -2.74 -21.41 3.82
C LYS A 202 -1.80 -20.73 4.81
N GLN A 203 -0.49 -20.96 4.69
CA GLN A 203 0.51 -20.34 5.57
C GLN A 203 0.77 -18.88 5.21
N LEU A 204 0.87 -18.58 3.91
CA LEU A 204 1.09 -17.23 3.42
C LEU A 204 -0.13 -16.34 3.70
N LEU A 205 -1.36 -16.81 3.45
CA LEU A 205 -2.57 -16.03 3.69
C LEU A 205 -2.92 -15.97 5.19
N THR A 206 -2.26 -15.05 5.90
CA THR A 206 -2.44 -14.85 7.34
C THR A 206 -3.20 -13.57 7.70
N LYS A 207 -4.05 -13.65 8.74
CA LYS A 207 -4.73 -12.48 9.35
C LYS A 207 -3.78 -11.47 9.99
N HIS A 208 -2.53 -11.87 10.19
CA HIS A 208 -1.49 -11.07 10.84
C HIS A 208 -0.58 -10.33 9.85
N ALA A 209 -0.83 -10.47 8.54
CA ALA A 209 -0.06 -9.76 7.52
C ALA A 209 -0.14 -8.25 7.74
N TYR A 210 1.00 -7.58 7.81
CA TYR A 210 1.12 -6.17 8.14
C TYR A 210 1.71 -5.36 6.97
N VAL A 211 2.75 -5.90 6.33
CA VAL A 211 3.33 -5.34 5.10
C VAL A 211 3.36 -6.41 4.02
N LEU A 212 2.94 -6.06 2.82
CA LEU A 212 2.99 -6.90 1.63
C LEU A 212 3.96 -6.27 0.63
N VAL A 213 4.89 -7.06 0.10
CA VAL A 213 5.88 -6.60 -0.88
C VAL A 213 5.63 -7.30 -2.20
N TYR A 214 5.36 -6.49 -3.21
CA TYR A 214 4.99 -6.92 -4.56
C TYR A 214 6.05 -6.47 -5.56
N GLN A 215 6.46 -7.36 -6.46
CA GLN A 215 7.39 -7.06 -7.54
C GLN A 215 6.66 -7.08 -8.88
N LYS A 216 6.93 -6.08 -9.72
CA LYS A 216 6.35 -5.94 -11.05
C LYS A 216 6.71 -7.15 -11.90
N THR A 217 5.72 -7.74 -12.55
CA THR A 217 5.92 -8.82 -13.52
C THR A 217 6.58 -8.23 -14.76
N GLU A 218 7.71 -8.80 -15.19
CA GLU A 218 8.26 -8.46 -16.50
C GLU A 218 7.37 -9.08 -17.58
N ILE A 219 6.94 -8.27 -18.55
CA ILE A 219 6.25 -8.79 -19.73
C ILE A 219 7.35 -9.41 -20.59
N SER A 220 7.38 -10.75 -20.64
CA SER A 220 8.22 -11.52 -21.56
C SER A 220 7.77 -11.34 -23.00
#